data_AF-A0A4P6LVU5-F1
#
_entry.id   AF-A0A4P6LVU5-F1
#
_cell.length_a   1.000
_cell.length_b   1.000
_cell.length_c   1.000
_cell.angle_alpha   90.00
_cell.angle_beta   90.00
_cell.angle_gamma   90.00
#
_symmetry.space_group_name_H-M   'P 1'
#
loop_
_entity.id
_entity.type
_entity.pdbx_description
1 polymer ?
#
loop_
_entity_poly.entity_id
_entity_poly.type
_entity_poly.pdbx_seq_one_letter_code
_entity_poly.pdbx_strand_id
1 'polypeptide(L)'
;MEIKKKIAKNHCYIGANNPAYVVVHETDNWSKGAGARTHANALYNGNLAGSVHFYVDDTEIYQTLDLADGAYAVGDGGGRYGITNRNSINLEICVNPDSNYYKAVENAKWLCAKLLRERGWGVDRLKRHYDASRKNCPRRIIAEGLWEGFKADVKKLMSGTSSGGTASAPKPETNKPASGYSPIRRDGQIHLNNFTGAGIDVDGLYGPDTKKGAVMVLQTGINQDYRAGLVVDGIWGPASERALGSHYVCKGECQYMVTALEILLMLKGYNPQGVECPGSFGSGLDAAVRAYQRDHGLTVDGIAGRNTFMSLVA
;
A
#
# COMPACT_ATOMS: atom_id res chain seq x y z
N MET A 1 14.35 9.78 -9.35
CA MET A 1 14.78 8.40 -9.68
C MET A 1 15.09 8.31 -11.15
N GLU A 2 15.89 7.35 -11.56
CA GLU A 2 16.10 7.04 -12.97
C GLU A 2 14.92 6.20 -13.51
N ILE A 3 14.49 6.48 -14.74
CA ILE A 3 13.49 5.67 -15.45
C ILE A 3 14.23 4.81 -16.46
N LYS A 4 14.24 3.49 -16.23
CA LYS A 4 14.87 2.52 -17.14
C LYS A 4 13.93 2.26 -18.30
N LYS A 5 14.46 2.09 -19.51
CA LYS A 5 13.65 1.80 -20.71
C LYS A 5 13.72 0.32 -21.06
N LYS A 6 12.55 -0.26 -21.33
CA LYS A 6 12.39 -1.60 -21.88
C LYS A 6 11.16 -1.62 -22.80
N ILE A 7 11.23 -0.83 -23.86
CA ILE A 7 10.11 -0.55 -24.76
C ILE A 7 9.82 -1.78 -25.63
N ALA A 8 8.55 -2.18 -25.72
CA ALA A 8 8.06 -3.18 -26.67
C ALA A 8 6.63 -2.87 -27.10
N LYS A 9 6.36 -2.91 -28.42
CA LYS A 9 5.05 -2.55 -29.01
C LYS A 9 4.01 -3.68 -28.91
N ASN A 10 4.00 -4.40 -27.79
CA ASN A 10 3.07 -5.48 -27.53
C ASN A 10 1.75 -4.93 -26.96
N HIS A 11 0.62 -5.41 -27.48
CA HIS A 11 -0.73 -5.04 -27.01
C HIS A 11 -0.92 -3.53 -26.85
N CYS A 12 -0.66 -2.77 -27.92
CA CYS A 12 -0.78 -1.31 -27.91
C CYS A 12 -1.33 -0.76 -29.24
N TYR A 13 -1.87 0.46 -29.20
CA TYR A 13 -2.28 1.23 -30.36
C TYR A 13 -1.13 2.14 -30.81
N ILE A 14 -0.30 1.64 -31.73
CA ILE A 14 0.93 2.31 -32.16
C ILE A 14 0.65 3.74 -32.68
N GLY A 15 1.33 4.74 -32.13
CA GLY A 15 1.24 6.15 -32.51
C GLY A 15 -0.13 6.81 -32.28
N ALA A 16 -1.06 6.10 -31.65
CA ALA A 16 -2.46 6.53 -31.52
C ALA A 16 -2.81 7.01 -30.11
N ASN A 17 -1.83 7.33 -29.28
CA ASN A 17 -2.07 7.97 -27.99
C ASN A 17 -2.02 9.49 -28.12
N ASN A 18 -3.08 10.15 -27.65
CA ASN A 18 -3.11 11.58 -27.38
C ASN A 18 -3.44 11.77 -25.89
N PRO A 19 -2.45 11.60 -24.99
CA PRO A 19 -2.69 11.62 -23.56
C PRO A 19 -3.42 12.88 -23.09
N ALA A 20 -4.42 12.70 -22.23
CA ALA A 20 -5.08 13.74 -21.46
C ALA A 20 -5.13 13.42 -19.96
N TYR A 21 -4.71 12.22 -19.57
CA TYR A 21 -4.75 11.70 -18.19
C TYR A 21 -3.50 10.88 -17.85
N VAL A 22 -3.16 10.85 -16.56
CA VAL A 22 -2.29 9.84 -15.97
C VAL A 22 -3.17 8.91 -15.13
N VAL A 23 -3.13 7.61 -15.41
CA VAL A 23 -3.97 6.61 -14.75
C VAL A 23 -3.10 5.66 -13.92
N VAL A 24 -3.42 5.56 -12.63
CA VAL A 24 -2.75 4.70 -11.67
C VAL A 24 -3.48 3.37 -11.58
N HIS A 25 -2.71 2.30 -11.65
CA HIS A 25 -3.11 0.91 -11.50
C HIS A 25 -2.25 0.21 -10.45
N GLU A 26 -2.63 -0.99 -10.07
CA GLU A 26 -1.83 -1.93 -9.30
C GLU A 26 -1.78 -3.27 -10.00
N THR A 27 -0.63 -3.95 -9.93
CA THR A 27 -0.47 -5.27 -10.58
C THR A 27 -1.34 -6.35 -9.92
N ASP A 28 -1.67 -6.18 -8.63
CA ASP A 28 -2.30 -7.18 -7.77
C ASP A 28 -1.62 -8.57 -7.84
N ASN A 29 -0.35 -8.61 -8.25
CA ASN A 29 0.42 -9.82 -8.45
C ASN A 29 1.29 -10.13 -7.24
N TRP A 30 0.70 -10.77 -6.23
CA TRP A 30 1.38 -11.12 -4.97
C TRP A 30 2.41 -12.26 -5.09
N SER A 31 2.82 -12.63 -6.29
CA SER A 31 3.88 -13.62 -6.48
C SER A 31 5.23 -13.03 -6.09
N LYS A 32 6.05 -13.80 -5.37
CA LYS A 32 7.44 -13.40 -5.07
C LYS A 32 8.21 -13.12 -6.37
N GLY A 33 8.93 -12.01 -6.43
CA GLY A 33 9.71 -11.60 -7.59
C GLY A 33 8.91 -10.81 -8.62
N ALA A 34 7.62 -10.53 -8.38
CA ALA A 34 6.76 -9.77 -9.28
C ALA A 34 6.97 -8.24 -9.17
N GLY A 35 8.22 -7.80 -9.21
CA GLY A 35 8.62 -6.38 -9.24
C GLY A 35 8.50 -5.74 -10.64
N ALA A 36 8.95 -4.49 -10.76
CA ALA A 36 8.79 -3.70 -11.98
C ALA A 36 9.59 -4.27 -13.15
N ARG A 37 10.82 -4.75 -12.89
CA ARG A 37 11.65 -5.42 -13.90
C ARG A 37 11.00 -6.69 -14.44
N THR A 38 10.41 -7.50 -13.57
CA THR A 38 9.78 -8.77 -13.95
C THR A 38 8.57 -8.52 -14.84
N HIS A 39 7.70 -7.57 -14.46
CA HIS A 39 6.57 -7.18 -15.30
C HIS A 39 7.02 -6.54 -16.63
N ALA A 40 8.06 -5.70 -16.61
CA ALA A 40 8.62 -5.14 -17.83
C ALA A 40 9.19 -6.22 -18.77
N ASN A 41 9.85 -7.26 -18.23
CA ASN A 41 10.29 -8.42 -19.00
C ASN A 41 9.12 -9.22 -19.56
N ALA A 42 8.07 -9.45 -18.78
CA ALA A 42 6.88 -10.15 -19.23
C ALA A 42 6.18 -9.40 -20.38
N LEU A 43 6.02 -8.07 -20.27
CA LEU A 43 5.47 -7.25 -21.35
C LEU A 43 6.36 -7.31 -22.59
N TYR A 44 7.68 -7.12 -22.43
CA TYR A 44 8.64 -7.16 -23.53
C TYR A 44 8.61 -8.49 -24.30
N ASN A 45 8.47 -9.60 -23.58
CA ASN A 45 8.41 -10.94 -24.16
C ASN A 45 7.02 -11.31 -24.72
N GLY A 46 6.02 -10.43 -24.60
CA GLY A 46 4.66 -10.68 -25.10
C GLY A 46 3.81 -11.60 -24.20
N ASN A 47 4.22 -11.81 -22.95
CA ASN A 47 3.57 -12.76 -22.03
C ASN A 47 2.37 -12.18 -21.27
N LEU A 48 2.02 -10.90 -21.50
CA LEU A 48 0.90 -10.23 -20.84
C LEU A 48 -0.19 -9.91 -21.86
N ALA A 49 -1.45 -10.12 -21.49
CA ALA A 49 -2.61 -9.80 -22.34
C ALA A 49 -2.91 -8.30 -22.44
N GLY A 50 -2.37 -7.50 -21.51
CA GLY A 50 -2.48 -6.04 -21.49
C GLY A 50 -1.11 -5.38 -21.50
N SER A 51 -1.12 -4.05 -21.48
CA SER A 51 0.11 -3.26 -21.44
C SER A 51 -0.10 -1.97 -20.64
N VAL A 52 1.00 -1.43 -20.11
CA VAL A 52 1.07 -0.10 -19.50
C VAL A 52 2.32 0.62 -19.97
N HIS A 53 2.41 1.91 -19.69
CA HIS A 53 3.59 2.70 -20.04
C HIS A 53 4.70 2.53 -19.01
N PHE A 54 4.34 2.32 -17.74
CA PHE A 54 5.30 2.19 -16.66
C PHE A 54 4.93 1.09 -15.66
N TYR A 55 5.95 0.36 -15.20
CA TYR A 55 5.89 -0.43 -13.98
C TYR A 55 6.77 0.22 -12.92
N VAL A 56 6.26 0.27 -11.68
CA VAL A 56 6.90 0.95 -10.56
C VAL A 56 6.94 0.02 -9.34
N ASP A 57 8.13 -0.27 -8.83
CA ASP A 57 8.32 -0.91 -7.52
C ASP A 57 9.05 0.03 -6.55
N ASP A 58 9.49 -0.50 -5.41
CA ASP A 58 10.17 0.25 -4.35
C ASP A 58 11.60 0.68 -4.72
N THR A 59 12.23 0.03 -5.69
CA THR A 59 13.62 0.25 -6.06
C THR A 59 13.83 0.81 -7.47
N GLU A 60 12.92 0.54 -8.41
CA GLU A 60 13.09 0.87 -9.82
C GLU A 60 11.78 1.18 -10.57
N ILE A 61 11.92 1.94 -11.67
CA ILE A 61 10.85 2.24 -12.62
C ILE A 61 11.30 1.78 -14.00
N TYR A 62 10.41 1.05 -14.68
CA TYR A 62 10.58 0.67 -16.08
C TYR A 62 9.52 1.32 -16.96
N GLN A 63 9.95 2.03 -17.99
CA GLN A 63 9.10 2.44 -19.11
C GLN A 63 9.03 1.32 -20.15
N THR A 64 7.83 0.86 -20.48
CA THR A 64 7.57 -0.29 -21.36
C THR A 64 6.89 0.05 -22.67
N LEU A 65 6.30 1.24 -22.78
CA LEU A 65 5.73 1.77 -24.03
C LEU A 65 6.18 3.21 -24.27
N ASP A 66 6.29 3.58 -25.54
CA ASP A 66 6.39 4.98 -25.92
C ASP A 66 5.09 5.71 -25.56
N LEU A 67 5.21 6.96 -25.11
CA LEU A 67 4.04 7.74 -24.67
C LEU A 67 3.08 8.11 -25.82
N ALA A 68 3.53 7.91 -27.07
CA ALA A 68 2.71 8.04 -28.27
C ALA A 68 1.89 6.77 -28.58
N ASP A 69 2.19 5.63 -27.95
CA ASP A 69 1.49 4.37 -28.17
C ASP A 69 0.39 4.20 -27.11
N GLY A 70 -0.84 3.89 -27.53
CA GLY A 70 -1.97 3.72 -26.61
C GLY A 70 -1.90 2.38 -25.90
N ALA A 71 -1.86 2.35 -24.58
CA ALA A 71 -1.72 1.11 -23.81
C ALA A 71 -3.06 0.35 -23.68
N TYR A 72 -3.05 -0.98 -23.68
CA TYR A 72 -4.23 -1.81 -23.42
C TYR A 72 -4.45 -1.96 -21.91
N ALA A 73 -4.90 -0.88 -21.25
CA ALA A 73 -4.93 -0.77 -19.80
C ALA A 73 -6.33 -0.50 -19.21
N VAL A 74 -7.15 0.30 -19.88
CA VAL A 74 -8.44 0.84 -19.37
C VAL A 74 -9.62 0.57 -20.31
N GLY A 75 -9.56 -0.52 -21.08
CA GLY A 75 -10.56 -0.86 -22.10
C GLY A 75 -11.90 -1.38 -21.55
N ASP A 76 -11.91 -1.88 -20.33
CA ASP A 76 -13.01 -2.53 -19.60
C ASP A 76 -14.20 -1.60 -19.25
N GLY A 77 -14.13 -0.32 -19.61
CA GLY A 77 -15.23 0.64 -19.50
C GLY A 77 -15.81 1.13 -20.82
N GLY A 78 -15.30 0.64 -21.97
CA GLY A 78 -15.72 1.08 -23.31
C GLY A 78 -15.57 2.60 -23.56
N GLY A 79 -14.74 3.29 -22.76
CA GLY A 79 -14.60 4.75 -22.81
C GLY A 79 -15.78 5.54 -22.24
N ARG A 80 -16.73 4.89 -21.54
CA ARG A 80 -17.96 5.51 -21.00
C ARG A 80 -17.70 6.76 -20.13
N TYR A 81 -16.53 6.84 -19.50
CA TYR A 81 -16.15 7.93 -18.60
C TYR A 81 -15.11 8.89 -19.21
N GLY A 82 -14.90 8.83 -20.53
CA GLY A 82 -14.01 9.74 -21.26
C GLY A 82 -12.51 9.46 -21.10
N ILE A 83 -12.14 8.43 -20.34
CA ILE A 83 -10.76 7.93 -20.23
C ILE A 83 -10.66 6.62 -21.01
N THR A 84 -9.67 6.51 -21.87
CA THR A 84 -9.50 5.43 -22.85
C THR A 84 -8.03 5.03 -22.95
N ASN A 85 -7.78 3.88 -23.57
CA ASN A 85 -6.44 3.40 -23.92
C ASN A 85 -5.62 4.39 -24.80
N ARG A 86 -6.31 5.30 -25.49
CA ARG A 86 -5.72 6.22 -26.49
C ARG A 86 -5.64 7.68 -26.02
N ASN A 87 -6.01 7.96 -24.77
CA ASN A 87 -5.84 9.29 -24.17
C ASN A 87 -5.31 9.23 -22.74
N SER A 88 -4.56 8.19 -22.39
CA SER A 88 -4.03 8.00 -21.06
C SER A 88 -2.59 7.49 -21.06
N ILE A 89 -1.82 7.96 -20.08
CA ILE A 89 -0.55 7.37 -19.68
C ILE A 89 -0.84 6.50 -18.47
N ASN A 90 -0.48 5.23 -18.56
CA ASN A 90 -0.86 4.22 -17.57
C ASN A 90 0.39 3.72 -16.84
N LEU A 91 0.32 3.67 -15.52
CA LEU A 91 1.36 3.04 -14.69
C LEU A 91 0.75 1.99 -13.77
N GLU A 92 1.45 0.88 -13.55
CA GLU A 92 1.14 -0.07 -12.48
C GLU A 92 2.14 0.05 -11.34
N ILE A 93 1.61 0.12 -10.11
CA ILE A 93 2.37 -0.06 -8.88
C ILE A 93 2.45 -1.56 -8.61
N CYS A 94 3.66 -2.08 -8.46
CA CYS A 94 3.88 -3.50 -8.20
C CYS A 94 3.48 -3.85 -6.76
N VAL A 95 2.58 -4.83 -6.62
CA VAL A 95 2.09 -5.33 -5.33
C VAL A 95 2.56 -6.76 -5.14
N ASN A 96 3.71 -6.96 -4.49
CA ASN A 96 4.34 -8.26 -4.27
C ASN A 96 4.97 -8.34 -2.86
N PRO A 97 5.20 -9.55 -2.31
CA PRO A 97 5.66 -9.73 -0.92
C PRO A 97 7.12 -9.33 -0.69
N ASP A 98 7.91 -9.16 -1.74
CA ASP A 98 9.34 -8.84 -1.68
C ASP A 98 9.67 -7.35 -1.87
N SER A 99 8.69 -6.52 -2.25
CA SER A 99 8.83 -5.05 -2.37
C SER A 99 8.19 -4.32 -1.19
N ASN A 100 8.77 -3.19 -0.78
CA ASN A 100 8.07 -2.24 0.08
C ASN A 100 6.99 -1.49 -0.72
N TYR A 101 5.74 -1.95 -0.64
CA TYR A 101 4.63 -1.38 -1.39
C TYR A 101 4.47 0.14 -1.19
N TYR A 102 4.64 0.67 0.02
CA TYR A 102 4.50 2.11 0.25
C TYR A 102 5.62 2.92 -0.38
N LYS A 103 6.83 2.36 -0.45
CA LYS A 103 7.91 2.95 -1.22
C LYS A 103 7.61 2.92 -2.71
N ALA A 104 7.02 1.83 -3.23
CA ALA A 104 6.53 1.78 -4.61
C ALA A 104 5.45 2.86 -4.87
N VAL A 105 4.55 3.08 -3.91
CA VAL A 105 3.57 4.17 -3.95
C VAL A 105 4.22 5.55 -3.96
N GLU A 106 5.23 5.81 -3.13
CA GLU A 106 6.01 7.06 -3.17
C GLU A 106 6.70 7.28 -4.53
N ASN A 107 7.30 6.23 -5.07
CA ASN A 107 7.95 6.23 -6.37
C ASN A 107 6.94 6.52 -7.49
N ALA A 108 5.72 5.98 -7.38
CA ALA A 108 4.63 6.24 -8.30
C ALA A 108 4.12 7.68 -8.19
N LYS A 109 4.01 8.24 -6.98
CA LYS A 109 3.68 9.67 -6.77
C LYS A 109 4.72 10.57 -7.45
N TRP A 110 6.01 10.25 -7.29
CA TRP A 110 7.10 10.97 -7.96
C TRP A 110 6.97 10.92 -9.50
N LEU A 111 6.70 9.73 -10.06
CA LEU A 111 6.50 9.55 -11.49
C LEU A 111 5.27 10.34 -11.99
N CYS A 112 4.15 10.28 -11.29
CA CYS A 112 2.94 11.03 -11.62
C CYS A 112 3.21 12.54 -11.63
N ALA A 113 3.88 13.05 -10.58
CA ALA A 113 4.22 14.47 -10.50
C ALA A 113 5.12 14.92 -11.66
N LYS A 114 6.12 14.10 -12.03
CA LYS A 114 6.97 14.35 -13.21
C LYS A 114 6.14 14.40 -14.50
N LEU A 115 5.30 13.39 -14.74
CA LEU A 115 4.48 13.29 -15.96
C LEU A 115 3.49 14.45 -16.10
N LEU A 116 2.88 14.88 -15.01
CA LEU A 116 1.95 16.01 -14.99
C LEU A 116 2.69 17.34 -15.22
N ARG A 117 3.82 17.57 -14.56
CA ARG A 117 4.65 18.77 -14.74
C ARG A 117 5.12 18.96 -16.17
N GLU A 118 5.64 17.89 -16.78
CA GLU A 118 6.12 17.92 -18.18
C GLU A 118 5.03 18.29 -19.19
N ARG A 119 3.77 18.17 -18.81
CA ARG A 119 2.60 18.44 -19.66
C ARG A 119 1.84 19.70 -19.26
N GLY A 120 2.27 20.40 -18.21
CA GLY A 120 1.53 21.54 -17.65
C GLY A 120 0.14 21.15 -17.14
N TRP A 121 -0.08 19.90 -16.73
CA TRP A 121 -1.37 19.44 -16.22
C TRP A 121 -1.48 19.58 -14.72
N GLY A 122 -2.71 19.76 -14.23
CA GLY A 122 -3.04 19.70 -12.80
C GLY A 122 -3.35 18.28 -12.32
N VAL A 123 -3.48 18.12 -11.00
CA VAL A 123 -3.86 16.84 -10.36
C VAL A 123 -5.30 16.40 -10.68
N ASP A 124 -6.12 17.25 -11.29
CA ASP A 124 -7.42 16.89 -11.87
C ASP A 124 -7.29 15.86 -13.00
N ARG A 125 -6.12 15.79 -13.66
CA ARG A 125 -5.77 14.82 -14.72
C ARG A 125 -5.18 13.51 -14.19
N LEU A 126 -4.97 13.41 -12.87
CA LEU A 126 -4.56 12.18 -12.21
C LEU A 126 -5.80 11.35 -11.84
N LYS A 127 -5.84 10.11 -12.32
CA LYS A 127 -7.01 9.23 -12.25
C LYS A 127 -6.61 7.84 -11.76
N ARG A 128 -7.56 7.12 -11.18
CA ARG A 128 -7.50 5.67 -10.95
C ARG A 128 -8.06 4.95 -12.17
N HIS A 129 -7.72 3.67 -12.34
CA HIS A 129 -8.48 2.80 -13.25
C HIS A 129 -9.99 2.83 -12.92
N TYR A 130 -10.34 2.88 -11.63
CA TYR A 130 -11.71 3.07 -11.16
C TYR A 130 -12.41 4.29 -11.79
N ASP A 131 -11.72 5.40 -12.01
CA ASP A 131 -12.32 6.59 -12.61
C ASP A 131 -12.55 6.41 -14.13
N ALA A 132 -11.85 5.45 -14.76
CA ALA A 132 -11.94 5.15 -16.19
C ALA A 132 -13.00 4.07 -16.53
N SER A 133 -13.23 3.09 -15.64
CA SER A 133 -14.13 1.96 -15.92
C SER A 133 -15.02 1.52 -14.74
N ARG A 134 -14.80 2.06 -13.53
CA ARG A 134 -15.31 1.53 -12.23
C ARG A 134 -14.71 0.20 -11.79
N LYS A 135 -13.67 -0.30 -12.45
CA LYS A 135 -12.89 -1.43 -11.93
C LYS A 135 -12.28 -1.06 -10.58
N ASN A 136 -12.34 -1.99 -9.62
CA ASN A 136 -11.74 -1.83 -8.30
C ASN A 136 -10.19 -1.87 -8.38
N CYS A 137 -9.60 -0.84 -8.97
CA CYS A 137 -8.17 -0.68 -9.19
C CYS A 137 -7.83 0.82 -9.17
N PRO A 138 -6.73 1.25 -8.50
CA PRO A 138 -5.78 0.47 -7.70
C PRO A 138 -6.42 -0.03 -6.40
N ARG A 139 -6.48 -1.35 -6.22
CA ARG A 139 -7.30 -2.02 -5.21
C ARG A 139 -6.86 -1.68 -3.79
N ARG A 140 -5.56 -1.75 -3.50
CA ARG A 140 -4.99 -1.49 -2.17
C ARG A 140 -5.05 -0.01 -1.81
N ILE A 141 -4.72 0.90 -2.74
CA ILE A 141 -4.96 2.34 -2.55
C ILE A 141 -6.43 2.65 -2.23
N ILE A 142 -7.38 2.01 -2.91
CA ILE A 142 -8.82 2.22 -2.66
C ILE A 142 -9.21 1.65 -1.29
N ALA A 143 -8.84 0.40 -1.01
CA ALA A 143 -9.18 -0.29 0.24
C ALA A 143 -8.61 0.42 1.48
N GLU A 144 -7.41 0.99 1.37
CA GLU A 144 -6.77 1.74 2.45
C GLU A 144 -7.15 3.24 2.46
N GLY A 145 -8.03 3.70 1.56
CA GLY A 145 -8.46 5.11 1.54
C GLY A 145 -7.38 6.12 1.15
N LEU A 146 -6.29 5.68 0.51
CA LEU A 146 -5.09 6.49 0.28
C LEU A 146 -5.20 7.48 -0.87
N TRP A 147 -6.26 7.42 -1.67
CA TRP A 147 -6.32 8.14 -2.94
C TRP A 147 -6.23 9.66 -2.80
N GLU A 148 -6.94 10.25 -1.85
CA GLU A 148 -6.90 11.71 -1.68
C GLU A 148 -5.54 12.18 -1.13
N GLY A 149 -4.92 11.41 -0.23
CA GLY A 149 -3.54 11.64 0.22
C GLY A 149 -2.55 11.49 -0.93
N PHE A 150 -2.72 10.50 -1.80
CA PHE A 150 -1.91 10.31 -3.00
C PHE A 150 -1.95 11.55 -3.91
N LYS A 151 -3.15 12.07 -4.20
CA LYS A 151 -3.30 13.30 -5.00
C LYS A 151 -2.67 14.52 -4.34
N ALA A 152 -2.82 14.66 -3.02
CA ALA A 152 -2.23 15.77 -2.26
C ALA A 152 -0.69 15.74 -2.34
N ASP A 153 -0.08 14.57 -2.15
CA ASP A 153 1.37 14.39 -2.24
C ASP A 153 1.90 14.66 -3.65
N VAL A 154 1.20 14.17 -4.69
CA VAL A 154 1.55 14.50 -6.08
C VAL A 154 1.49 16.01 -6.30
N LYS A 155 0.45 16.69 -5.83
CA LYS A 155 0.35 18.16 -5.94
C LYS A 155 1.53 18.86 -5.25
N LYS A 156 1.94 18.38 -4.07
CA LYS A 156 3.10 18.91 -3.34
C LYS A 156 4.38 18.72 -4.14
N LEU A 157 4.63 17.53 -4.67
CA LEU A 157 5.79 17.23 -5.53
C LEU A 157 5.79 18.06 -6.82
N MET A 158 4.61 18.40 -7.35
CA MET A 158 4.48 19.25 -8.53
C MET A 158 4.84 20.72 -8.26
N SER A 159 4.50 21.24 -7.07
CA SER A 159 4.66 22.66 -6.71
C SER A 159 6.10 23.14 -6.52
N GLY A 160 7.10 22.27 -6.71
CA GLY A 160 8.49 22.68 -6.56
C GLY A 160 8.86 23.05 -5.13
N THR A 161 8.10 22.62 -4.13
CA THR A 161 8.64 22.40 -2.77
C THR A 161 9.58 21.20 -2.84
N SER A 162 10.63 21.37 -3.62
CA SER A 162 11.84 20.59 -3.56
C SER A 162 12.36 20.84 -2.16
N SER A 163 12.29 19.84 -1.30
CA SER A 163 13.37 19.61 -0.34
C SER A 163 14.64 19.25 -1.12
N GLY A 164 15.05 20.13 -2.02
CA GLY A 164 16.34 20.17 -2.67
C GLY A 164 17.28 21.01 -1.81
N GLY A 165 17.31 20.70 -0.52
CA GLY A 165 18.45 20.97 0.32
C GLY A 165 19.18 19.63 0.41
N THR A 166 20.42 19.62 -0.04
CA THR A 166 21.41 18.62 0.33
C THR A 166 21.53 18.55 1.85
N ALA A 167 20.62 17.84 2.51
CA ALA A 167 21.11 16.89 3.48
C ALA A 167 21.70 15.79 2.63
N SER A 168 23.02 15.72 2.57
CA SER A 168 23.63 14.41 2.57
C SER A 168 22.79 13.57 3.53
N ALA A 169 22.06 12.58 3.01
CA ALA A 169 21.94 11.37 3.80
C ALA A 169 23.38 11.13 4.23
N PRO A 170 23.66 11.00 5.56
CA PRO A 170 24.91 10.41 5.91
C PRO A 170 24.99 9.19 5.01
N LYS A 171 26.14 9.00 4.37
CA LYS A 171 26.58 7.68 3.93
C LYS A 171 26.01 6.66 4.95
N PRO A 172 25.68 5.41 4.61
CA PRO A 172 25.76 4.39 5.65
C PRO A 172 27.23 4.43 6.14
N GLU A 173 27.53 5.36 7.05
CA GLU A 173 28.34 5.07 8.19
C GLU A 173 27.75 3.77 8.67
N THR A 174 28.65 2.81 8.80
CA THR A 174 28.47 1.50 9.38
C THR A 174 28.07 1.60 10.86
N ASN A 175 27.20 2.55 11.20
CA ASN A 175 26.56 2.72 12.48
C ASN A 175 25.36 1.78 12.47
N LYS A 176 25.65 0.57 12.93
CA LYS A 176 24.76 -0.31 13.69
C LYS A 176 23.31 0.22 13.77
N PRO A 177 22.30 -0.50 13.21
CA PRO A 177 20.90 -0.08 13.33
C PRO A 177 20.59 0.28 14.78
N ALA A 178 19.89 1.40 15.00
CA ALA A 178 19.40 1.77 16.32
C ALA A 178 18.75 0.53 16.95
N SER A 179 19.15 0.19 18.18
CA SER A 179 18.68 -1.02 18.85
C SER A 179 17.16 -1.04 18.84
N GLY A 180 16.57 -2.04 18.20
CA GLY A 180 15.11 -2.21 18.14
C GLY A 180 14.41 -1.69 16.88
N TYR A 181 15.12 -1.13 15.89
CA TYR A 181 14.53 -0.82 14.57
C TYR A 181 13.97 -2.08 13.87
N SER A 182 12.78 -1.97 13.26
CA SER A 182 12.18 -3.01 12.42
C SER A 182 11.50 -2.41 11.19
N PRO A 183 11.83 -2.86 9.95
CA PRO A 183 11.14 -2.42 8.74
C PRO A 183 9.68 -2.88 8.70
N ILE A 184 9.38 -4.05 9.27
CA ILE A 184 8.00 -4.56 9.39
C ILE A 184 7.18 -3.63 10.28
N ARG A 185 7.77 -3.14 11.38
CA ARG A 185 7.12 -2.19 12.26
C ARG A 185 6.88 -0.85 11.58
N ARG A 186 7.86 -0.37 10.82
CA ARG A 186 7.73 0.84 10.02
C ARG A 186 6.51 0.75 9.10
N ASP A 187 6.36 -0.36 8.39
CA ASP A 187 5.19 -0.58 7.53
C ASP A 187 3.89 -0.70 8.36
N GLY A 188 3.95 -1.34 9.54
CA GLY A 188 2.84 -1.38 10.49
C GLY A 188 2.40 0.00 10.99
N GLN A 189 3.33 0.93 11.22
CA GLN A 189 3.03 2.32 11.62
C GLN A 189 2.30 3.07 10.49
N ILE A 190 2.64 2.80 9.23
CA ILE A 190 1.90 3.33 8.07
C ILE A 190 0.46 2.83 8.09
N HIS A 191 0.26 1.51 8.24
CA HIS A 191 -1.07 0.94 8.31
C HIS A 191 -1.88 1.44 9.51
N LEU A 192 -1.26 1.57 10.68
CA LEU A 192 -1.85 2.18 11.87
C LEU A 192 -2.35 3.60 11.55
N ASN A 193 -1.51 4.44 10.94
CA ASN A 193 -1.89 5.80 10.58
C ASN A 193 -3.05 5.84 9.59
N ASN A 194 -3.03 4.97 8.57
CA ASN A 194 -4.11 4.90 7.58
C ASN A 194 -5.42 4.40 8.19
N PHE A 195 -5.36 3.42 9.09
CA PHE A 195 -6.54 2.80 9.69
C PHE A 195 -7.19 3.69 10.77
N THR A 196 -6.37 4.44 11.54
CA THR A 196 -6.84 5.17 12.72
C THR A 196 -6.82 6.69 12.59
N GLY A 197 -6.03 7.24 11.65
CA GLY A 197 -5.77 8.67 11.55
C GLY A 197 -4.82 9.23 12.63
N ALA A 198 -4.09 8.39 13.37
CA ALA A 198 -3.27 8.81 14.52
C ALA A 198 -2.12 9.78 14.17
N GLY A 199 -1.55 9.67 12.96
CA GLY A 199 -0.49 10.57 12.50
C GLY A 199 0.84 10.45 13.25
N ILE A 200 1.19 9.24 13.74
CA ILE A 200 2.45 8.98 14.45
C ILE A 200 3.65 8.96 13.49
N ASP A 201 4.86 9.11 14.03
CA ASP A 201 6.10 8.94 13.28
C ASP A 201 6.26 7.52 12.73
N VAL A 202 6.80 7.42 11.51
CA VAL A 202 7.02 6.17 10.77
C VAL A 202 8.52 5.84 10.81
N ASP A 203 9.01 5.53 12.01
CA ASP A 203 10.43 5.38 12.35
C ASP A 203 10.88 3.91 12.54
N GLY A 204 9.94 2.96 12.53
CA GLY A 204 10.21 1.55 12.77
C GLY A 204 10.55 1.19 14.23
N LEU A 205 10.36 2.12 15.18
CA LEU A 205 10.59 1.92 16.61
C LEU A 205 9.28 1.65 17.36
N TYR A 206 9.29 0.81 18.39
CA TYR A 206 8.10 0.56 19.22
C TYR A 206 8.02 1.54 20.39
N GLY A 207 7.90 2.83 20.06
CA GLY A 207 7.87 3.94 21.01
C GLY A 207 6.49 4.18 21.65
N PRO A 208 6.37 5.17 22.56
CA PRO A 208 5.12 5.52 23.23
C PRO A 208 3.95 5.79 22.27
N ASP A 209 4.20 6.50 21.17
CA ASP A 209 3.16 6.82 20.19
C ASP A 209 2.71 5.58 19.41
N THR A 210 3.64 4.66 19.13
CA THR A 210 3.29 3.37 18.51
C THR A 210 2.45 2.50 19.45
N LYS A 211 2.76 2.49 20.76
CA LYS A 211 1.94 1.79 21.77
C LYS A 211 0.54 2.36 21.87
N LYS A 212 0.42 3.70 21.94
CA LYS A 212 -0.87 4.38 21.93
C LYS A 212 -1.65 4.08 20.66
N GLY A 213 -0.99 4.13 19.50
CA GLY A 213 -1.62 3.83 18.21
C GLY A 213 -2.02 2.36 18.06
N ALA A 214 -1.32 1.41 18.69
CA ALA A 214 -1.75 0.00 18.75
C ALA A 214 -3.11 -0.15 19.44
N VAL A 215 -3.34 0.58 20.54
CA VAL A 215 -4.64 0.64 21.20
C VAL A 215 -5.71 1.27 20.29
N MET A 216 -5.37 2.34 19.57
CA MET A 216 -6.27 2.97 18.60
C MET A 216 -6.66 2.01 17.46
N VAL A 217 -5.73 1.17 16.98
CA VAL A 217 -6.00 0.15 15.96
C VAL A 217 -7.06 -0.83 16.45
N LEU A 218 -6.91 -1.33 17.69
CA LEU A 218 -7.87 -2.26 18.27
C LEU A 218 -9.25 -1.60 18.51
N GLN A 219 -9.28 -0.38 19.05
CA GLN A 219 -10.52 0.39 19.22
C GLN A 219 -11.23 0.63 17.87
N THR A 220 -10.46 0.91 16.81
CA THR A 220 -10.99 1.11 15.45
C THR A 220 -11.60 -0.17 14.88
N GLY A 221 -10.91 -1.31 14.98
CA GLY A 221 -11.43 -2.61 14.54
C GLY A 221 -12.76 -2.96 15.23
N ILE A 222 -12.81 -2.78 16.56
CA ILE A 222 -14.02 -3.02 17.37
C ILE A 222 -15.17 -2.10 16.92
N ASN A 223 -14.90 -0.81 16.68
CA ASN A 223 -15.92 0.11 16.22
C ASN A 223 -16.47 -0.26 14.83
N GLN A 224 -15.61 -0.72 13.92
CA GLN A 224 -16.03 -1.07 12.57
C GLN A 224 -16.89 -2.34 12.55
N ASP A 225 -16.50 -3.38 13.30
CA ASP A 225 -17.25 -4.65 13.33
C ASP A 225 -18.52 -4.57 14.20
N TYR A 226 -18.49 -3.86 15.33
CA TYR A 226 -19.58 -3.88 16.32
C TYR A 226 -20.34 -2.57 16.47
N ARG A 227 -19.91 -1.48 15.82
CA ARG A 227 -20.47 -0.13 16.03
C ARG A 227 -20.50 0.26 17.51
N ALA A 228 -19.47 -0.15 18.25
CA ALA A 228 -19.41 -0.02 19.71
C ALA A 228 -19.39 1.43 20.22
N GLY A 229 -19.12 2.41 19.34
CA GLY A 229 -19.11 3.84 19.69
C GLY A 229 -17.97 4.23 20.64
N LEU A 230 -16.87 3.47 20.63
CA LEU A 230 -15.69 3.78 21.41
C LEU A 230 -15.05 5.08 20.90
N VAL A 231 -14.52 5.88 21.82
CA VAL A 231 -13.57 6.93 21.47
C VAL A 231 -12.26 6.25 21.05
N VAL A 232 -11.73 6.62 19.88
CA VAL A 232 -10.44 6.11 19.38
C VAL A 232 -9.34 7.05 19.88
N ASP A 233 -8.95 6.89 21.15
CA ASP A 233 -8.02 7.77 21.87
C ASP A 233 -6.70 7.08 22.24
N GLY A 234 -6.59 5.78 22.02
CA GLY A 234 -5.43 4.98 22.39
C GLY A 234 -5.34 4.69 23.89
N ILE A 235 -6.44 4.83 24.62
CA ILE A 235 -6.55 4.54 26.06
C ILE A 235 -7.43 3.31 26.24
N TRP A 236 -6.85 2.19 26.69
CA TRP A 236 -7.61 0.97 26.94
C TRP A 236 -8.34 1.05 28.28
N GLY A 237 -9.63 1.39 28.25
CA GLY A 237 -10.47 1.52 29.43
C GLY A 237 -11.60 0.49 29.52
N PRO A 238 -12.46 0.56 30.56
CA PRO A 238 -13.56 -0.38 30.76
C PRO A 238 -14.56 -0.47 29.60
N ALA A 239 -14.72 0.58 28.80
CA ALA A 239 -15.56 0.56 27.62
C ALA A 239 -14.96 -0.33 26.51
N SER A 240 -13.67 -0.12 26.20
CA SER A 240 -12.93 -0.95 25.23
C SER A 240 -12.86 -2.40 25.69
N GLU A 241 -12.63 -2.61 26.99
CA GLU A 241 -12.62 -3.92 27.63
C GLU A 241 -13.93 -4.69 27.42
N ARG A 242 -15.07 -4.05 27.71
CA ARG A 242 -16.40 -4.66 27.51
C ARG A 242 -16.69 -4.91 26.04
N ALA A 243 -16.29 -4.00 25.16
CA ALA A 243 -16.54 -4.10 23.73
C ALA A 243 -15.72 -5.21 23.07
N LEU A 244 -14.49 -5.46 23.54
CA LEU A 244 -13.71 -6.61 23.10
C LEU A 244 -14.32 -7.92 23.59
N GLY A 245 -14.80 -7.97 24.85
CA GLY A 245 -15.48 -9.13 25.41
C GLY A 245 -14.70 -10.43 25.22
N SER A 246 -15.38 -11.46 24.70
CA SER A 246 -14.80 -12.76 24.33
C SER A 246 -14.48 -12.86 22.83
N HIS A 247 -14.31 -11.72 22.15
CA HIS A 247 -14.04 -11.72 20.72
C HIS A 247 -12.73 -12.46 20.39
N TYR A 248 -12.74 -13.12 19.24
CA TYR A 248 -11.57 -13.76 18.67
C TYR A 248 -11.63 -13.66 17.15
N VAL A 249 -10.47 -13.78 16.52
CA VAL A 249 -10.38 -13.99 15.07
C VAL A 249 -9.55 -15.23 14.76
N CYS A 250 -9.94 -16.02 13.75
CA CYS A 250 -9.25 -17.24 13.35
C CYS A 250 -9.26 -17.47 11.83
N LYS A 251 -8.46 -18.44 11.38
CA LYS A 251 -8.27 -18.76 9.96
C LYS A 251 -9.58 -19.00 9.22
N GLY A 252 -9.75 -18.30 8.10
CA GLY A 252 -10.94 -18.37 7.24
C GLY A 252 -11.95 -17.23 7.46
N GLU A 253 -11.77 -16.41 8.49
CA GLU A 253 -12.66 -15.28 8.76
C GLU A 253 -12.26 -14.00 7.99
N CYS A 254 -13.23 -13.11 7.75
CA CYS A 254 -13.00 -11.80 7.15
C CYS A 254 -13.77 -10.72 7.94
N GLN A 255 -13.05 -9.77 8.53
CA GLN A 255 -13.58 -8.75 9.45
C GLN A 255 -12.56 -7.63 9.71
N TYR A 256 -12.97 -6.47 10.22
CA TYR A 256 -12.04 -5.39 10.53
C TYR A 256 -11.13 -5.70 11.73
N MET A 257 -11.56 -6.59 12.62
CA MET A 257 -10.71 -7.14 13.67
C MET A 257 -9.56 -8.00 13.14
N VAL A 258 -9.67 -8.55 11.92
CA VAL A 258 -8.55 -9.21 11.24
C VAL A 258 -7.57 -8.16 10.71
N THR A 259 -8.05 -7.04 10.15
CA THR A 259 -7.19 -5.88 9.81
C THR A 259 -6.42 -5.40 11.03
N ALA A 260 -7.11 -5.24 12.17
CA ALA A 260 -6.48 -4.83 13.41
C ALA A 260 -5.38 -5.82 13.84
N LEU A 261 -5.62 -7.12 13.75
CA LEU A 261 -4.63 -8.14 14.06
C LEU A 261 -3.39 -8.08 13.14
N GLU A 262 -3.61 -7.96 11.83
CA GLU A 262 -2.52 -7.84 10.83
C GLU A 262 -1.60 -6.65 11.16
N ILE A 263 -2.20 -5.48 11.42
CA ILE A 263 -1.46 -4.26 11.78
C ILE A 263 -0.72 -4.45 13.10
N LEU A 264 -1.39 -4.95 14.14
CA LEU A 264 -0.79 -5.13 15.46
C LEU A 264 0.42 -6.09 15.44
N LEU A 265 0.33 -7.18 14.68
CA LEU A 265 1.45 -8.10 14.47
C LEU A 265 2.62 -7.38 13.80
N MET A 266 2.37 -6.55 12.77
CA MET A 266 3.41 -5.75 12.14
C MET A 266 4.08 -4.79 13.12
N LEU A 267 3.31 -4.14 14.00
CA LEU A 267 3.86 -3.27 15.04
C LEU A 267 4.78 -4.03 16.02
N LYS A 268 4.49 -5.31 16.27
CA LYS A 268 5.37 -6.20 17.04
C LYS A 268 6.50 -6.82 16.22
N GLY A 269 6.55 -6.58 14.92
CA GLY A 269 7.61 -7.04 14.02
C GLY A 269 7.35 -8.39 13.34
N TYR A 270 6.12 -8.89 13.38
CA TYR A 270 5.69 -10.13 12.72
C TYR A 270 5.00 -9.80 11.40
N ASN A 271 5.39 -10.45 10.31
CA ASN A 271 4.84 -10.18 8.98
C ASN A 271 3.61 -11.07 8.68
N PRO A 272 2.38 -10.52 8.66
CA PRO A 272 1.15 -11.26 8.34
C PRO A 272 1.00 -11.64 6.85
N GLN A 273 1.94 -11.26 5.98
CA GLN A 273 1.90 -11.41 4.52
C GLN A 273 0.90 -10.49 3.79
N GLY A 274 0.59 -9.34 4.40
CA GLY A 274 -0.35 -8.37 3.84
C GLY A 274 -1.17 -7.72 4.94
N VAL A 275 -1.81 -6.60 4.59
CA VAL A 275 -2.90 -6.05 5.41
C VAL A 275 -4.05 -5.75 4.46
N GLU A 276 -5.21 -6.28 4.78
CA GLU A 276 -6.44 -6.12 4.01
C GLU A 276 -7.47 -5.36 4.85
N CYS A 277 -8.41 -4.66 4.20
CA CYS A 277 -9.43 -3.87 4.88
C CYS A 277 -10.80 -4.07 4.20
N PRO A 278 -11.74 -4.86 4.77
CA PRO A 278 -11.54 -5.70 5.96
C PRO A 278 -10.51 -6.81 5.73
N GLY A 279 -9.87 -7.24 6.80
CA GLY A 279 -8.80 -8.24 6.81
C GLY A 279 -9.34 -9.62 6.46
N SER A 280 -8.51 -10.49 5.88
CA SER A 280 -8.88 -11.88 5.59
C SER A 280 -7.87 -12.82 6.23
N PHE A 281 -8.32 -13.67 7.16
CA PHE A 281 -7.43 -14.49 7.96
C PHE A 281 -6.94 -15.70 7.14
N GLY A 282 -5.89 -15.46 6.35
CA GLY A 282 -5.23 -16.43 5.50
C GLY A 282 -4.13 -17.25 6.20
N SER A 283 -3.42 -18.06 5.41
CA SER A 283 -2.30 -18.88 5.90
C SER A 283 -1.11 -18.06 6.38
N GLY A 284 -0.84 -16.91 5.75
CA GLY A 284 0.23 -15.98 6.18
C GLY A 284 -0.03 -15.43 7.59
N LEU A 285 -1.26 -14.99 7.84
CA LEU A 285 -1.67 -14.50 9.15
C LEU A 285 -1.66 -15.60 10.21
N ASP A 286 -2.13 -16.82 9.90
CA ASP A 286 -2.07 -17.97 10.84
C ASP A 286 -0.64 -18.28 11.27
N ALA A 287 0.30 -18.28 10.33
CA ALA A 287 1.71 -18.48 10.64
C ALA A 287 2.27 -17.36 11.54
N ALA A 288 1.92 -16.10 11.27
CA ALA A 288 2.35 -14.95 12.07
C ALA A 288 1.77 -14.97 13.49
N VAL A 289 0.48 -15.31 13.65
CA VAL A 289 -0.17 -15.45 14.96
C VAL A 289 0.50 -16.55 15.79
N ARG A 290 0.71 -17.73 15.21
CA ARG A 290 1.36 -18.85 15.91
C ARG A 290 2.80 -18.52 16.31
N ALA A 291 3.53 -17.81 15.46
CA ALA A 291 4.86 -17.34 15.78
C ALA A 291 4.84 -16.35 16.95
N TYR A 292 3.97 -15.35 16.90
CA TYR A 292 3.80 -14.38 17.98
C TYR A 292 3.43 -15.06 19.30
N GLN A 293 2.44 -15.95 19.28
CA GLN A 293 1.97 -16.69 20.45
C GLN A 293 3.11 -17.48 21.11
N ARG A 294 3.88 -18.23 20.31
CA ARG A 294 5.03 -18.99 20.80
C ARG A 294 6.07 -18.10 21.48
N ASP A 295 6.41 -16.99 20.84
CA ASP A 295 7.48 -16.11 21.31
C ASP A 295 7.08 -15.32 22.56
N HIS A 296 5.78 -15.16 22.82
CA HIS A 296 5.22 -14.41 23.96
C HIS A 296 4.61 -15.32 25.04
N GLY A 297 4.82 -16.63 24.96
CA GLY A 297 4.35 -17.59 25.96
C GLY A 297 2.82 -17.72 26.03
N LEU A 298 2.12 -17.46 24.93
CA LEU A 298 0.68 -17.65 24.78
C LEU A 298 0.37 -19.07 24.27
N THR A 299 -0.88 -19.51 24.40
CA THR A 299 -1.36 -20.74 23.77
C THR A 299 -1.18 -20.65 22.25
N VAL A 300 -0.49 -21.61 21.63
CA VAL A 300 -0.16 -21.62 20.19
C VAL A 300 -1.26 -22.31 19.38
N ASP A 301 -2.48 -21.78 19.45
CA ASP A 301 -3.66 -22.33 18.77
C ASP A 301 -3.93 -21.68 17.40
N GLY A 302 -3.25 -20.58 17.06
CA GLY A 302 -3.52 -19.79 15.85
C GLY A 302 -4.81 -18.97 15.92
N ILE A 303 -5.41 -18.86 17.10
CA ILE A 303 -6.59 -18.06 17.37
C ILE A 303 -6.15 -16.77 18.07
N ALA A 304 -6.42 -15.63 17.44
CA ALA A 304 -6.21 -14.34 18.08
C ALA A 304 -7.44 -14.00 18.93
N GLY A 305 -7.50 -14.58 20.12
CA GLY A 305 -8.47 -14.23 21.15
C GLY A 305 -8.02 -13.07 22.02
N ARG A 306 -8.80 -12.78 23.06
CA ARG A 306 -8.55 -11.73 24.06
C ARG A 306 -7.11 -11.65 24.55
N ASN A 307 -6.51 -12.77 24.97
CA ASN A 307 -5.14 -12.77 25.49
C ASN A 307 -4.11 -12.34 24.43
N THR A 308 -4.30 -12.78 23.18
CA THR A 308 -3.45 -12.38 22.05
C THR A 308 -3.58 -10.88 21.79
N PHE A 309 -4.80 -10.34 21.70
CA PHE A 309 -5.01 -8.90 21.49
C PHE A 309 -4.45 -8.04 22.63
N MET A 310 -4.62 -8.45 23.89
CA MET A 310 -4.07 -7.71 25.02
C MET A 310 -2.54 -7.75 25.08
N SER A 311 -1.92 -8.86 24.69
CA SER A 311 -0.46 -8.94 24.54
C SER A 311 0.06 -8.02 23.42
N LEU A 312 -0.69 -7.94 22.31
CA LEU A 312 -0.34 -7.12 21.14
C LEU A 312 -0.39 -5.62 21.41
N VAL A 313 -1.29 -5.14 22.27
CA VAL A 313 -1.43 -3.70 22.60
C VAL A 313 -0.65 -3.27 23.84
N ALA A 314 0.02 -4.21 24.52
CA ALA A 314 0.90 -3.93 25.67
C ALA A 314 2.24 -3.26 25.27
#